data_AF-A0A9W7LPY8-F1
#
_entry.id   AF-A0A9W7LPY8-F1
#
_cell.length_a   1.000
_cell.length_b   1.000
_cell.length_c   1.000
_cell.angle_alpha   90.00
_cell.angle_beta   90.00
_cell.angle_gamma   90.00
#
_symmetry.space_group_name_H-M   'P 1'
#
loop_
_entity.id
_entity.type
_entity.pdbx_description
1 polymer ?
#
loop_
_entity_poly.entity_id
_entity_poly.type
_entity_poly.pdbx_seq_one_letter_code
_entity_poly.pdbx_strand_id
1 'polypeptide(L)'
;MAFRLPPKSTLTASISHPFLCFLSSPSLNLPKLEPSNEADNLSQILLTHHNPFHSMESSLQIHGVSLSPFLLHQTLLRLQHSSKIALSFFLFSKSLPPPPSPFISTTSYNLVIDILGKVRQFDVVWQLILEIDQSDISPDSSTFMILVRRLIAAGFTHQAIRAYDDMGSFVTAGIDTDSDNHSQNDLFRFCFLLDTLCKYGYVKVACVVYGLGEPKIVAQM
;
A
#
# COMPACT_ATOMS: atom_id res chain seq x y z
N MET A 1 60.89 40.67 -3.43
CA MET A 1 59.86 40.29 -2.45
C MET A 1 58.90 39.35 -3.17
N ALA A 2 59.17 38.03 -3.12
CA ALA A 2 58.46 37.02 -3.90
C ALA A 2 57.58 36.19 -2.96
N PHE A 3 56.26 36.30 -3.12
CA PHE A 3 55.28 35.51 -2.36
C PHE A 3 55.21 34.08 -2.94
N ARG A 4 55.60 33.09 -2.13
CA ARG A 4 55.35 31.67 -2.40
C ARG A 4 53.87 31.36 -2.14
N LEU A 5 53.18 30.84 -3.16
CA LEU A 5 51.88 30.17 -2.99
C LEU A 5 52.10 28.68 -2.67
N PRO A 6 51.32 28.06 -1.77
CA PRO A 6 51.36 26.62 -1.54
C PRO A 6 50.62 25.85 -2.66
N PRO A 7 50.92 24.55 -2.86
CA PRO A 7 50.39 23.77 -3.96
C PRO A 7 48.91 23.39 -3.75
N LYS A 8 48.16 23.31 -4.85
CA LYS A 8 46.78 22.82 -4.89
C LYS A 8 46.75 21.33 -4.57
N SER A 9 46.27 20.94 -3.39
CA SER A 9 45.87 19.56 -3.11
C SER A 9 44.48 19.31 -3.70
N THR A 10 44.45 18.48 -4.74
CA THR A 10 43.24 17.80 -5.23
C THR A 10 42.78 16.81 -4.17
N LEU A 11 41.77 17.19 -3.37
CA LEU A 11 40.97 16.24 -2.60
C LEU A 11 39.71 15.92 -3.39
N THR A 12 39.79 14.87 -4.19
CA THR A 12 38.62 14.14 -4.68
C THR A 12 38.00 13.42 -3.49
N ALA A 13 37.20 14.13 -2.69
CA ALA A 13 36.26 13.48 -1.80
C ALA A 13 35.17 12.88 -2.68
N SER A 14 35.24 11.57 -2.88
CA SER A 14 34.14 10.76 -3.40
C SER A 14 32.97 10.89 -2.43
N ILE A 15 32.12 11.89 -2.65
CA ILE A 15 30.79 11.92 -2.05
C ILE A 15 30.03 10.80 -2.75
N SER A 16 30.00 9.62 -2.13
CA SER A 16 29.05 8.56 -2.48
C SER A 16 27.66 9.07 -2.15
N HIS A 17 27.14 9.87 -3.07
CA HIS A 17 25.81 10.42 -3.04
C HIS A 17 24.78 9.26 -2.95
N PRO A 18 23.90 9.22 -1.93
CA PRO A 18 22.82 8.22 -1.84
C PRO A 18 21.75 8.37 -2.93
N PHE A 19 21.96 9.28 -3.89
CA PHE A 19 21.05 9.63 -4.98
C PHE A 19 20.86 8.54 -6.04
N LEU A 20 21.55 7.40 -5.97
CA LEU A 20 21.37 6.30 -6.93
C LEU A 20 20.30 5.27 -6.54
N CYS A 21 19.69 5.37 -5.35
CA CYS A 21 18.53 4.51 -4.99
C CYS A 21 17.21 4.92 -5.68
N PHE A 22 17.17 6.03 -6.43
CA PHE A 22 15.95 6.56 -7.06
C PHE A 22 15.48 5.81 -8.33
N LEU A 23 16.19 4.77 -8.78
CA LEU A 23 15.90 4.11 -10.08
C LEU A 23 14.99 2.88 -9.98
N SER A 24 14.70 2.37 -8.79
CA SER A 24 13.69 1.33 -8.60
C SER A 24 12.60 1.89 -7.71
N SER A 25 11.36 1.92 -8.19
CA SER A 25 10.24 2.20 -7.30
C SER A 25 10.23 1.15 -6.21
N PRO A 26 10.26 1.52 -4.92
CA PRO A 26 10.03 0.56 -3.86
C PRO A 26 8.64 -0.06 -4.10
N SER A 27 8.63 -1.29 -4.58
CA SER A 27 7.42 -1.96 -5.05
C SER A 27 6.64 -2.40 -3.84
N LEU A 28 5.39 -1.93 -3.74
CA LEU A 28 4.45 -2.53 -2.80
C LEU A 28 4.28 -3.99 -3.17
N ASN A 29 4.42 -4.89 -2.20
CA ASN A 29 4.34 -6.35 -2.37
C ASN A 29 2.89 -6.82 -2.58
N LEU A 30 2.19 -6.22 -3.54
CA LEU A 30 0.90 -6.69 -4.01
C LEU A 30 1.12 -7.85 -4.99
N PRO A 31 0.25 -8.88 -4.98
CA PRO A 31 0.28 -9.94 -5.97
C PRO A 31 0.22 -9.37 -7.39
N LYS A 32 0.93 -10.01 -8.30
CA LYS A 32 0.88 -9.68 -9.72
C LYS A 32 -0.27 -10.42 -10.39
N LEU A 33 -0.80 -9.84 -11.47
CA LEU A 33 -1.82 -10.49 -12.27
C LEU A 33 -1.21 -11.72 -12.94
N GLU A 34 -1.84 -12.87 -12.72
CA GLU A 34 -1.47 -14.15 -13.32
C GLU A 34 -2.62 -14.70 -14.18
N PRO A 35 -2.30 -15.44 -15.26
CA PRO A 35 -3.32 -16.10 -16.06
C PRO A 35 -4.14 -17.09 -15.22
N SER A 36 -5.46 -17.00 -15.30
CA SER A 36 -6.38 -17.91 -14.61
C SER A 36 -7.75 -17.83 -15.26
N ASN A 37 -8.12 -18.88 -16.01
CA ASN A 37 -9.43 -18.97 -16.65
C ASN A 37 -10.57 -18.91 -15.64
N GLU A 38 -10.39 -19.47 -14.44
CA GLU A 38 -11.38 -19.41 -13.36
C GLU A 38 -11.59 -17.97 -12.89
N ALA A 39 -10.51 -17.23 -12.63
CA ALA A 39 -10.59 -15.82 -12.23
C ALA A 39 -11.14 -14.94 -13.37
N ASP A 40 -10.80 -15.23 -14.62
CA ASP A 40 -11.34 -14.56 -15.80
C ASP A 40 -12.86 -14.74 -15.86
N ASN A 41 -13.33 -16.00 -15.88
CA ASN A 41 -14.76 -16.33 -15.93
C ASN A 41 -15.52 -15.72 -14.75
N LEU A 42 -14.99 -15.85 -13.53
CA LEU A 42 -15.61 -15.32 -12.34
C LEU A 42 -15.70 -13.78 -12.40
N SER A 43 -14.62 -13.10 -12.78
CA SER A 43 -14.65 -11.65 -12.95
C SER A 43 -15.67 -11.21 -14.00
N GLN A 44 -15.82 -11.95 -15.11
CA GLN A 44 -16.83 -11.64 -16.14
C GLN A 44 -18.25 -11.82 -15.63
N ILE A 45 -18.52 -12.90 -14.87
CA ILE A 45 -19.84 -13.12 -14.24
C ILE A 45 -20.17 -11.96 -13.30
N LEU A 46 -19.22 -11.58 -12.43
CA LEU A 46 -19.41 -10.48 -11.50
C LEU A 46 -19.64 -9.15 -12.22
N LEU A 47 -18.90 -8.86 -13.29
CA LEU A 47 -19.05 -7.63 -14.08
C LEU A 47 -20.40 -7.59 -14.83
N THR A 48 -20.84 -8.72 -15.37
CA THR A 48 -22.05 -8.80 -16.20
C THR A 48 -23.33 -8.79 -15.37
N HIS A 49 -23.32 -9.45 -14.22
CA HIS A 49 -24.50 -9.64 -13.38
C HIS A 49 -24.55 -8.74 -12.14
N HIS A 50 -23.65 -7.76 -12.03
CA HIS A 50 -23.68 -6.83 -10.91
C HIS A 50 -24.93 -5.94 -10.98
N ASN A 51 -25.83 -6.15 -10.02
CA ASN A 51 -26.97 -5.29 -9.78
C ASN A 51 -26.80 -4.60 -8.41
N PRO A 52 -26.74 -3.26 -8.34
CA PRO A 52 -26.57 -2.52 -7.08
C PRO A 52 -27.63 -2.83 -6.01
N PHE A 53 -28.78 -3.38 -6.41
CA PHE A 53 -29.91 -3.69 -5.54
C PHE A 53 -30.00 -5.17 -5.16
N HIS A 54 -29.17 -6.05 -5.73
CA HIS A 54 -29.16 -7.48 -5.41
C HIS A 54 -27.79 -7.93 -4.88
N SER A 55 -27.83 -8.80 -3.86
CA SER A 55 -26.65 -9.46 -3.31
C SER A 55 -25.90 -10.21 -4.42
N MET A 56 -24.56 -10.08 -4.45
CA MET A 56 -23.68 -10.84 -5.35
C MET A 56 -23.89 -12.36 -5.23
N GLU A 57 -24.45 -12.80 -4.10
CA GLU A 57 -24.72 -14.19 -3.78
C GLU A 57 -25.52 -14.91 -4.87
N SER A 58 -26.56 -14.30 -5.44
CA SER A 58 -27.38 -14.94 -6.48
C SER A 58 -26.62 -15.19 -7.78
N SER A 59 -25.64 -14.34 -8.11
CA SER A 59 -24.79 -14.51 -9.30
C SER A 59 -23.77 -15.65 -9.14
N LEU A 60 -23.37 -15.94 -7.89
CA LEU A 60 -22.39 -16.98 -7.55
C LEU A 60 -23.04 -18.31 -7.11
N GLN A 61 -24.30 -18.26 -6.65
CA GLN A 61 -25.11 -19.43 -6.26
C GLN A 61 -25.41 -20.39 -7.41
N ILE A 62 -25.24 -19.96 -8.67
CA ILE A 62 -25.63 -20.78 -9.81
C ILE A 62 -24.67 -21.96 -10.04
N HIS A 63 -23.38 -21.88 -9.66
CA HIS A 63 -22.48 -23.05 -9.73
C HIS A 63 -21.28 -22.96 -8.77
N GLY A 64 -21.37 -23.60 -7.60
CA GLY A 64 -20.26 -24.38 -7.00
C GLY A 64 -18.85 -23.78 -6.90
N VAL A 65 -18.67 -22.46 -6.92
CA VAL A 65 -17.33 -21.86 -6.85
C VAL A 65 -16.78 -22.01 -5.44
N SER A 66 -15.79 -22.88 -5.28
CA SER A 66 -14.97 -22.93 -4.07
C SER A 66 -13.92 -21.83 -4.13
N LEU A 67 -14.03 -20.83 -3.26
CA LEU A 67 -13.03 -19.75 -3.20
C LEU A 67 -11.73 -20.24 -2.56
N SER A 68 -10.63 -19.94 -3.22
CA SER A 68 -9.27 -20.06 -2.69
C SER A 68 -8.62 -18.67 -2.55
N PRO A 69 -7.58 -18.51 -1.71
CA PRO A 69 -6.86 -17.23 -1.61
C PRO A 69 -6.38 -16.73 -2.98
N PHE A 70 -5.84 -17.64 -3.80
CA PHE A 70 -5.39 -17.33 -5.15
C PHE A 70 -6.54 -16.82 -6.04
N LEU A 71 -7.66 -17.55 -6.08
CA LEU A 71 -8.82 -17.16 -6.89
C LEU A 71 -9.40 -15.81 -6.46
N LEU A 72 -9.49 -15.57 -5.15
CA LEU A 72 -9.89 -14.28 -4.59
C LEU A 72 -8.96 -13.15 -5.05
N HIS A 73 -7.64 -13.30 -4.87
CA HIS A 73 -6.65 -12.28 -5.26
C HIS A 73 -6.68 -12.00 -6.76
N GLN A 74 -6.66 -13.06 -7.57
CA GLN A 74 -6.66 -12.96 -9.02
C GLN A 74 -7.96 -12.35 -9.58
N THR A 75 -9.10 -12.61 -8.94
CA THR A 75 -10.36 -11.97 -9.29
C THR A 75 -10.33 -10.48 -8.91
N LEU A 76 -9.89 -10.14 -7.70
CA LEU A 76 -9.78 -8.74 -7.27
C LEU A 76 -8.87 -7.92 -8.20
N LEU A 77 -7.74 -8.49 -8.63
CA LEU A 77 -6.84 -7.86 -9.61
C LEU A 77 -7.54 -7.56 -10.95
N ARG A 78 -8.45 -8.43 -11.40
CA ARG A 78 -9.25 -8.22 -12.62
C ARG A 78 -10.35 -7.18 -12.42
N LEU A 79 -10.89 -7.07 -11.20
CA LEU A 79 -11.88 -6.08 -10.82
C LEU A 79 -11.28 -4.72 -10.44
N GLN A 80 -10.00 -4.47 -10.70
CA GLN A 80 -9.29 -3.29 -10.20
C GLN A 80 -9.84 -1.94 -10.67
N HIS A 81 -10.64 -1.94 -11.75
CA HIS A 81 -11.31 -0.76 -12.30
C HIS A 81 -12.80 -0.68 -11.95
N SER A 82 -13.31 -1.66 -11.20
CA SER A 82 -14.72 -1.80 -10.81
C SER A 82 -14.84 -1.86 -9.29
N SER A 83 -14.50 -0.76 -8.61
CA SER A 83 -14.32 -0.71 -7.16
C SER A 83 -15.53 -1.18 -6.34
N LYS A 84 -16.75 -0.81 -6.75
CA LYS A 84 -17.99 -1.26 -6.09
C LYS A 84 -18.15 -2.77 -6.16
N ILE A 85 -17.90 -3.36 -7.33
CA ILE A 85 -17.99 -4.79 -7.58
C ILE A 85 -16.90 -5.53 -6.79
N ALA A 86 -15.68 -5.02 -6.80
CA ALA A 86 -14.56 -5.57 -6.03
C ALA A 86 -14.86 -5.58 -4.52
N LEU A 87 -15.38 -4.48 -3.98
CA LEU A 87 -15.77 -4.39 -2.58
C LEU A 87 -16.92 -5.36 -2.26
N SER A 88 -17.98 -5.38 -3.07
CA SER A 88 -19.10 -6.33 -2.87
C SER A 88 -18.64 -7.78 -2.92
N PHE A 89 -17.75 -8.14 -3.86
CA PHE A 89 -17.18 -9.48 -3.94
C PHE A 89 -16.31 -9.82 -2.72
N PHE A 90 -15.50 -8.88 -2.23
CA PHE A 90 -14.70 -9.07 -1.03
C PHE A 90 -15.56 -9.26 0.22
N LEU A 91 -16.60 -8.43 0.40
CA LEU A 91 -17.56 -8.56 1.50
C LEU A 91 -18.33 -9.88 1.43
N PHE A 92 -18.76 -10.30 0.23
CA PHE A 92 -19.34 -11.62 0.01
C PHE A 92 -18.36 -12.72 0.44
N SER A 93 -17.11 -12.65 -0.01
CA SER A 93 -16.08 -13.63 0.34
C SER A 93 -15.89 -13.74 1.86
N LYS A 94 -15.91 -12.62 2.58
CA LYS A 94 -15.86 -12.59 4.06
C LYS A 94 -17.09 -13.15 4.76
N SER A 95 -18.24 -13.15 4.11
CA SER A 95 -19.49 -13.66 4.68
C SER A 95 -19.63 -15.19 4.58
N LEU A 96 -18.74 -15.84 3.84
CA LEU A 96 -18.80 -17.28 3.63
C LEU A 96 -18.37 -18.07 4.88
N PRO A 97 -19.09 -19.15 5.22
CA PRO A 97 -18.77 -20.01 6.34
C PRO A 97 -17.57 -20.95 6.04
N PRO A 98 -16.84 -21.41 7.08
CA PRO A 98 -16.95 -21.02 8.48
C PRO A 98 -16.24 -19.67 8.75
N PRO A 99 -16.77 -18.82 9.66
CA PRO A 99 -16.04 -17.63 10.12
C PRO A 99 -14.99 -18.01 11.19
N PRO A 100 -13.78 -17.39 11.18
CA PRO A 100 -13.28 -16.46 10.17
C PRO A 100 -12.96 -17.16 8.83
N SER A 101 -13.30 -16.53 7.70
CA SER A 101 -13.17 -17.15 6.38
C SER A 101 -11.70 -17.50 6.07
N PRO A 102 -11.38 -18.76 5.73
CA PRO A 102 -10.00 -19.26 5.69
C PRO A 102 -9.15 -18.70 4.55
N PHE A 103 -9.75 -18.02 3.58
CA PHE A 103 -9.08 -17.48 2.40
C PHE A 103 -8.91 -15.95 2.44
N ILE A 104 -9.39 -15.28 3.48
CA ILE A 104 -9.15 -13.84 3.69
C ILE A 104 -7.79 -13.65 4.36
N SER A 105 -7.00 -12.71 3.85
CA SER A 105 -5.66 -12.39 4.35
C SER A 105 -5.39 -10.90 4.26
N THR A 106 -4.32 -10.42 4.91
CA THR A 106 -3.83 -9.03 4.77
C THR A 106 -3.65 -8.64 3.30
N THR A 107 -3.20 -9.58 2.47
CA THR A 107 -3.06 -9.39 1.01
C THR A 107 -4.40 -9.09 0.33
N SER A 108 -5.49 -9.78 0.71
CA SER A 108 -6.83 -9.53 0.16
C SER A 108 -7.33 -8.13 0.54
N TYR A 109 -7.10 -7.70 1.79
CA TYR A 109 -7.39 -6.34 2.24
C TYR A 109 -6.58 -5.31 1.46
N ASN A 110 -5.27 -5.53 1.31
CA ASN A 110 -4.37 -4.66 0.58
C ASN A 110 -4.80 -4.44 -0.88
N LEU A 111 -5.29 -5.49 -1.55
CA LEU A 111 -5.85 -5.39 -2.90
C LEU A 111 -7.08 -4.48 -2.93
N VAL A 112 -8.05 -4.69 -2.03
CA VAL A 112 -9.28 -3.88 -1.99
C VAL A 112 -8.99 -2.43 -1.59
N ILE A 113 -8.08 -2.21 -0.64
CA ILE A 113 -7.59 -0.89 -0.23
C ILE A 113 -6.94 -0.16 -1.43
N ASP A 114 -6.10 -0.85 -2.21
CA ASP A 114 -5.51 -0.25 -3.41
C ASP A 114 -6.57 0.15 -4.44
N ILE A 115 -7.58 -0.71 -4.66
CA ILE A 115 -8.68 -0.47 -5.60
C ILE A 115 -9.54 0.73 -5.16
N LEU A 116 -9.94 0.78 -3.89
CA LEU A 116 -10.74 1.88 -3.34
C LEU A 116 -9.94 3.18 -3.27
N GLY A 117 -8.65 3.10 -2.95
CA GLY A 117 -7.73 4.24 -2.97
C GLY A 117 -7.56 4.85 -4.36
N LYS A 118 -7.57 4.04 -5.44
CA LYS A 118 -7.54 4.55 -6.83
C LYS A 118 -8.75 5.45 -7.14
N VAL A 119 -9.92 5.14 -6.59
CA VAL A 119 -11.17 5.91 -6.76
C VAL A 119 -11.43 6.89 -5.61
N ARG A 120 -10.42 7.14 -4.76
CA ARG A 120 -10.46 8.13 -3.66
C ARG A 120 -11.54 7.89 -2.60
N GLN A 121 -11.97 6.64 -2.39
CA GLN A 121 -12.89 6.28 -1.30
C GLN A 121 -12.11 6.09 0.02
N PHE A 122 -11.43 7.14 0.48
CA PHE A 122 -10.50 7.05 1.60
C PHE A 122 -11.19 6.76 2.95
N ASP A 123 -12.43 7.20 3.15
CA ASP A 123 -13.20 6.87 4.35
C ASP A 123 -13.42 5.36 4.48
N VAL A 124 -13.78 4.70 3.37
CA VAL A 124 -13.97 3.24 3.31
C VAL A 124 -12.63 2.52 3.47
N VAL A 125 -11.54 3.06 2.89
CA VAL A 125 -10.19 2.51 3.09
C VAL A 125 -9.81 2.52 4.56
N TRP A 126 -10.06 3.61 5.29
CA TRP A 126 -9.75 3.70 6.71
C TRP A 126 -10.60 2.74 7.55
N GLN A 127 -11.88 2.59 7.21
CA GLN A 127 -12.76 1.59 7.82
C GLN A 127 -12.20 0.17 7.65
N LEU A 128 -11.70 -0.19 6.46
CA LEU A 128 -11.08 -1.49 6.22
C LEU A 128 -9.78 -1.69 7.01
N ILE A 129 -8.98 -0.64 7.20
CA ILE A 129 -7.75 -0.70 8.01
C ILE A 129 -8.08 -0.91 9.49
N LEU A 130 -9.06 -0.19 10.02
CA LEU A 130 -9.54 -0.38 11.39
C LEU A 130 -10.18 -1.76 11.58
N GLU A 131 -10.90 -2.24 10.57
CA GLU A 131 -11.53 -3.55 10.62
C GLU A 131 -10.49 -4.69 10.64
N ILE A 132 -9.46 -4.63 9.78
CA ILE A 132 -8.40 -5.65 9.82
C ILE A 132 -7.67 -5.59 11.17
N ASP A 133 -7.34 -4.40 11.69
CA ASP A 133 -6.69 -4.24 13.01
C ASP A 133 -7.47 -4.86 14.19
N GLN A 134 -8.81 -4.87 14.10
CA GLN A 134 -9.69 -5.47 15.12
C GLN A 134 -9.96 -6.96 14.91
N SER A 135 -9.39 -7.57 13.88
CA SER A 135 -9.58 -8.97 13.51
C SER A 135 -8.39 -9.85 13.94
N ASP A 136 -8.49 -11.17 13.72
CA ASP A 136 -7.36 -12.10 13.94
C ASP A 136 -6.21 -11.92 12.92
N ILE A 137 -6.36 -11.02 11.95
CA ILE A 137 -5.38 -10.66 10.94
C ILE A 137 -4.89 -9.25 11.26
N SER A 138 -3.61 -8.92 11.04
CA SER A 138 -3.12 -7.55 11.29
C SER A 138 -2.80 -6.78 10.00
N PRO A 139 -2.97 -5.45 9.99
CA PRO A 139 -2.42 -4.62 8.93
C PRO A 139 -0.90 -4.71 8.95
N ASP A 140 -0.28 -4.69 7.76
CA ASP A 140 1.17 -4.72 7.60
C ASP A 140 1.69 -3.39 7.08
N SER A 141 3.02 -3.27 7.00
CA SER A 141 3.65 -2.08 6.42
C SER A 141 3.17 -1.80 4.99
N SER A 142 2.91 -2.84 4.20
CA SER A 142 2.38 -2.69 2.83
C SER A 142 1.02 -1.99 2.83
N THR A 143 0.16 -2.29 3.81
CA THR A 143 -1.18 -1.68 3.98
C THR A 143 -1.08 -0.16 4.02
N PHE A 144 -0.22 0.37 4.89
CA PHE A 144 -0.02 1.81 5.04
C PHE A 144 0.71 2.41 3.85
N MET A 145 1.71 1.73 3.29
CA MET A 145 2.42 2.24 2.11
C MET A 145 1.50 2.32 0.88
N ILE A 146 0.49 1.44 0.75
CA ILE A 146 -0.57 1.55 -0.25
C ILE A 146 -1.39 2.81 -0.01
N LEU A 147 -1.88 3.02 1.22
CA LEU A 147 -2.66 4.20 1.58
C LEU A 147 -1.88 5.49 1.32
N VAL A 148 -0.64 5.60 1.80
CA VAL A 148 0.25 6.75 1.59
C VAL A 148 0.39 7.06 0.10
N ARG A 149 0.69 6.05 -0.72
CA ARG A 149 0.81 6.22 -2.18
C ARG A 149 -0.48 6.75 -2.80
N ARG A 150 -1.63 6.23 -2.38
CA ARG A 150 -2.94 6.63 -2.92
C ARG A 150 -3.33 8.04 -2.48
N LEU A 151 -3.05 8.43 -1.24
CA LEU A 151 -3.25 9.79 -0.74
C LEU A 151 -2.38 10.80 -1.48
N ILE A 152 -1.08 10.51 -1.67
CA ILE A 152 -0.17 11.37 -2.46
C ILE A 152 -0.65 11.49 -3.90
N ALA A 153 -1.04 10.38 -4.54
CA ALA A 153 -1.58 10.38 -5.89
C ALA A 153 -2.86 11.22 -6.04
N ALA A 154 -3.64 11.36 -4.96
CA ALA A 154 -4.83 12.20 -4.90
C ALA A 154 -4.55 13.66 -4.52
N GLY A 155 -3.32 13.98 -4.12
CA GLY A 155 -2.89 15.32 -3.66
C GLY A 155 -3.11 15.60 -2.18
N PHE A 156 -3.44 14.58 -1.39
CA PHE A 156 -3.61 14.69 0.06
C PHE A 156 -2.30 14.42 0.81
N THR A 157 -1.26 15.21 0.52
CA THR A 157 0.09 14.99 1.07
C THR A 157 0.15 15.04 2.59
N HIS A 158 -0.59 15.95 3.24
CA HIS A 158 -0.66 16.03 4.70
C HIS A 158 -1.29 14.78 5.33
N GLN A 159 -2.37 14.28 4.74
CA GLN A 159 -3.00 13.03 5.19
C GLN A 159 -2.07 11.84 4.95
N ALA A 160 -1.29 11.85 3.86
CA ALA A 160 -0.33 10.80 3.58
C ALA A 160 0.81 10.76 4.61
N ILE A 161 1.32 11.93 5.02
CA ILE A 161 2.33 12.02 6.09
C ILE A 161 1.73 11.52 7.41
N ARG A 162 0.51 11.93 7.74
CA ARG A 162 -0.17 11.42 8.94
C ARG A 162 -0.36 9.91 8.92
N ALA A 163 -0.80 9.34 7.79
CA ALA A 163 -0.95 7.90 7.65
C ALA A 163 0.39 7.16 7.77
N TYR A 164 1.49 7.77 7.32
CA TYR A 164 2.84 7.26 7.53
C TYR A 164 3.20 7.25 9.03
N ASP A 165 2.92 8.34 9.74
CA ASP A 165 3.23 8.48 11.18
C ASP A 165 2.39 7.52 12.03
N ASP A 166 1.10 7.40 11.71
CA ASP A 166 0.15 6.52 12.41
C ASP A 166 0.51 5.04 12.20
N MET A 167 1.26 4.67 11.15
CA MET A 167 1.60 3.26 10.85
C MET A 167 2.20 2.53 12.06
N GLY A 168 3.03 3.20 12.87
CA GLY A 168 3.68 2.60 14.03
C GLY A 168 2.72 2.19 15.16
N SER A 169 1.50 2.73 15.21
CA SER A 169 0.49 2.31 16.20
C SER A 169 -0.26 1.05 15.80
N PHE A 170 -0.29 0.71 14.51
CA PHE A 170 -1.00 -0.45 13.97
C PHE A 170 -0.06 -1.62 13.70
N VAL A 171 1.09 -1.32 13.11
CA VAL A 171 2.09 -2.33 12.77
C VAL A 171 3.00 -2.47 13.98
N THR A 172 2.61 -3.31 14.95
CA THR A 172 3.57 -3.75 15.96
C THR A 172 4.72 -4.40 15.21
N ALA A 173 5.93 -3.87 15.37
CA ALA A 173 7.13 -4.48 14.82
C ALA A 173 7.05 -5.98 15.13
N GLY A 174 6.92 -6.80 14.09
CA GLY A 174 7.12 -8.22 14.25
C GLY A 174 8.42 -8.38 15.01
N ILE A 175 8.34 -9.09 16.13
CA ILE A 175 9.17 -10.24 16.54
C ILE A 175 10.31 -10.57 15.55
N ASP A 176 11.11 -9.57 15.22
CA ASP A 176 12.34 -9.67 14.45
C ASP A 176 13.42 -9.38 15.49
N THR A 177 13.98 -10.47 15.99
CA THR A 177 14.98 -10.59 17.05
C THR A 177 16.30 -9.85 16.78
N ASP A 178 16.42 -9.02 15.74
CA ASP A 178 17.65 -8.36 15.35
C ASP A 178 17.40 -6.86 15.11
N SER A 179 17.90 -6.02 16.02
CA SER A 179 17.77 -4.55 15.99
C SER A 179 18.22 -3.88 14.69
N ASP A 180 19.07 -4.55 13.91
CA ASP A 180 19.64 -4.02 12.67
C ASP A 180 18.62 -3.99 11.52
N ASN A 181 17.64 -4.89 11.51
CA ASN A 181 16.61 -4.96 10.46
C ASN A 181 15.48 -3.93 10.64
N HIS A 182 15.24 -3.49 11.88
CA HIS A 182 14.20 -2.51 12.19
C HIS A 182 14.55 -1.14 11.57
N SER A 183 15.78 -0.67 11.78
CA SER A 183 16.29 0.58 11.21
C SER A 183 16.28 0.59 9.68
N GLN A 184 16.64 -0.54 9.06
CA GLN A 184 16.63 -0.68 7.60
C GLN A 184 15.19 -0.62 7.03
N ASN A 185 14.22 -1.20 7.72
CA ASN A 185 12.82 -1.16 7.34
C ASN A 185 12.21 0.24 7.48
N ASP A 186 12.56 0.97 8.54
CA ASP A 186 12.10 2.35 8.74
C ASP A 186 12.73 3.31 7.73
N LEU A 187 14.03 3.15 7.46
CA LEU A 187 14.71 3.88 6.38
C LEU A 187 14.07 3.58 5.02
N PHE A 188 13.75 2.31 4.74
CA PHE A 188 13.07 1.93 3.50
C PHE A 188 11.70 2.60 3.36
N ARG A 189 10.88 2.62 4.43
CA ARG A 189 9.56 3.28 4.44
C ARG A 189 9.70 4.79 4.27
N PHE A 190 10.66 5.40 4.93
CA PHE A 190 10.93 6.83 4.79
C PHE A 190 11.36 7.18 3.36
N CYS A 191 12.27 6.40 2.79
CA CYS A 191 12.67 6.52 1.39
C CYS A 191 11.46 6.32 0.44
N PHE A 192 10.57 5.37 0.72
CA PHE A 192 9.33 5.18 -0.04
C PHE A 192 8.46 6.44 -0.01
N LEU A 193 8.27 7.06 1.15
CA LEU A 193 7.49 8.31 1.29
C LEU A 193 8.09 9.44 0.45
N LEU A 194 9.40 9.67 0.59
CA LEU A 194 10.10 10.74 -0.15
C LEU A 194 10.09 10.49 -1.65
N ASP A 195 10.40 9.26 -2.09
CA ASP A 195 10.38 8.86 -3.49
C ASP A 195 8.98 9.04 -4.09
N THR A 196 7.94 8.63 -3.37
CA THR A 196 6.55 8.78 -3.82
C THR A 196 6.16 10.26 -3.93
N LEU A 197 6.46 11.08 -2.93
CA LEU A 197 6.21 12.53 -3.00
C LEU A 197 6.89 13.16 -4.21
N CYS A 198 8.16 12.83 -4.45
CA CYS A 198 8.91 13.30 -5.61
C CYS A 198 8.29 12.85 -6.94
N LYS A 199 7.91 11.56 -7.07
CA LYS A 199 7.31 11.00 -8.30
C LYS A 199 5.99 11.65 -8.69
N TYR A 200 5.21 12.09 -7.70
CA TYR A 200 3.94 12.79 -7.93
C TYR A 200 4.09 14.32 -7.98
N GLY A 201 5.31 14.86 -7.98
CA GLY A 201 5.59 16.29 -8.17
C GLY A 201 5.59 17.12 -6.88
N TYR A 202 5.44 16.52 -5.71
CA TYR A 202 5.44 17.20 -4.41
C TYR A 202 6.84 17.37 -3.83
N VAL A 203 7.82 17.74 -4.67
CA VAL A 203 9.25 17.86 -4.28
C VAL A 203 9.44 18.82 -3.12
N LYS A 204 8.72 19.94 -3.09
CA LYS A 204 8.79 20.90 -1.96
C LYS A 204 8.37 20.26 -0.64
N VAL A 205 7.32 19.45 -0.64
CA VAL A 205 6.86 18.72 0.54
C VAL A 205 7.88 17.66 0.93
N ALA A 206 8.44 16.92 -0.04
CA ALA A 206 9.51 15.95 0.21
C ALA A 206 10.74 16.60 0.86
N CYS A 207 11.17 17.79 0.41
CA CYS A 207 12.27 18.53 1.01
C CYS A 207 11.98 18.94 2.46
N VAL A 208 10.75 19.37 2.74
CA VAL A 208 10.33 19.72 4.11
C VAL A 208 10.36 18.47 5.00
N VAL A 209 9.75 17.37 4.56
CA VAL A 209 9.75 16.09 5.30
C VAL A 209 11.18 15.58 5.53
N TYR A 210 12.07 15.69 4.53
CA TYR A 210 13.48 15.32 4.66
C TYR A 210 14.22 16.19 5.68
N GLY A 211 14.01 17.50 5.64
CA GLY A 211 14.67 18.44 6.55
C GLY A 211 14.21 18.35 8.00
N LEU A 212 13.01 17.81 8.24
CA LEU A 212 12.45 17.66 9.58
C LEU A 212 13.01 16.47 10.37
N GLY A 213 13.69 15.51 9.73
CA GLY A 213 14.38 14.40 10.41
C GLY A 213 13.45 13.54 11.27
N GLU A 214 12.91 12.48 10.67
CA GLU A 214 11.81 11.65 11.19
C GLU A 214 10.51 12.41 11.50
N PRO A 215 9.38 12.03 10.88
CA PRO A 215 8.12 12.72 11.08
C PRO A 215 7.53 12.35 12.46
N LYS A 216 7.97 13.06 13.49
CA LYS A 216 7.30 13.12 14.80
C LYS A 216 6.70 14.49 15.09
N ILE A 217 6.73 15.42 14.13
CA ILE A 217 6.44 16.85 14.38
C ILE A 217 5.33 17.43 13.48
N VAL A 218 4.85 16.73 12.44
CA VAL A 218 3.94 17.36 11.44
C VAL A 218 2.45 17.30 11.83
N ALA A 219 2.06 16.60 12.90
CA ALA A 219 0.66 16.51 13.32
C ALA A 219 0.11 17.77 14.04
N GLN A 220 0.91 18.84 14.18
CA GLN A 220 0.53 20.07 14.91
C GLN A 220 0.64 21.38 14.11
N MET A 221 0.77 21.33 12.78
CA MET A 221 0.69 22.52 11.91
C MET A 221 -0.36 22.33 10.82
#